data_AF-A0A7V0I8W9-F1
#
_entry.id   AF-A0A7V0I8W9-F1
#
_cell.length_a   1.000
_cell.length_b   1.000
_cell.length_c   1.000
_cell.angle_alpha   90.00
_cell.angle_beta   90.00
_cell.angle_gamma   90.00
#
_symmetry.space_group_name_H-M   'P 1'
#
loop_
_entity.id
_entity.type
_entity.pdbx_description
1 polymer ?
#
loop_
_entity_poly.entity_id
_entity_poly.type
_entity_poly.pdbx_seq_one_letter_code
_entity_poly.pdbx_strand_id
1 'polypeptide(L)'
;MLFLWAIAGLAAEISLQANFNPEDHTVSGMETISFDAAPAQAYFLLLANLGREPNPYLSGRALDATYPLGFDPSWTIIERVLWKGDGREEALDYTLLPLPAVTQTYSLDDGIMRVELPEGAPGTLVIFFRTRFPYTSMGEPGRLG
;
A
#
# COMPACT_ATOMS: atom_id res chain seq x y z
N MET A 1 -18.71 -22.70 -2.95
CA MET A 1 -17.30 -22.27 -2.81
C MET A 1 -17.24 -21.38 -1.58
N LEU A 2 -16.83 -21.94 -0.44
CA LEU A 2 -16.79 -21.23 0.84
C LEU A 2 -15.52 -20.36 0.90
N PHE A 3 -15.67 -19.04 0.83
CA PHE A 3 -14.62 -18.10 1.20
C PHE A 3 -14.66 -17.91 2.72
N LEU A 4 -13.96 -18.77 3.44
CA LEU A 4 -13.65 -18.54 4.86
C LEU A 4 -12.45 -17.58 4.91
N TRP A 5 -12.72 -16.28 4.96
CA TRP A 5 -11.75 -15.31 5.45
C TRP A 5 -11.79 -15.37 6.98
N ALA A 6 -11.01 -16.30 7.56
CA ALA A 6 -10.64 -16.14 8.96
C ALA A 6 -9.60 -15.02 9.01
N ILE A 7 -10.06 -13.77 9.10
CA ILE A 7 -9.24 -12.70 9.67
C ILE A 7 -9.14 -13.06 11.14
N ALA A 8 -8.11 -13.82 11.51
CA ALA A 8 -7.72 -13.95 12.89
C ALA A 8 -7.18 -12.59 13.32
N GLY A 9 -8.09 -11.66 13.61
CA GLY A 9 -7.80 -10.41 14.27
C GLY A 9 -7.40 -10.71 15.71
N LEU A 10 -6.15 -11.14 15.90
CA LEU A 10 -5.43 -10.80 17.13
C LEU A 10 -5.41 -9.28 17.14
N ALA A 11 -5.86 -8.67 18.24
CA ALA A 11 -6.14 -7.24 18.38
C ALA A 11 -4.88 -6.40 18.16
N ALA A 12 -4.50 -6.22 16.90
CA ALA A 12 -3.39 -5.39 16.53
C ALA A 12 -3.87 -3.94 16.58
N GLU A 13 -3.29 -3.16 17.49
CA GLU A 13 -3.48 -1.71 17.47
C GLU A 13 -2.80 -1.16 16.22
N ILE A 14 -3.58 -0.55 15.33
CA ILE A 14 -3.08 0.08 14.11
C ILE A 14 -3.14 1.59 14.28
N SER A 15 -2.01 2.25 14.09
CA SER A 15 -1.88 3.71 14.11
C SER A 15 -1.27 4.21 12.81
N LEU A 16 -1.88 5.23 12.22
CA LEU A 16 -1.44 5.84 10.96
C LEU A 16 -1.14 7.31 11.20
N GLN A 17 0.09 7.72 10.88
CA GLN A 17 0.49 9.12 10.83
C GLN A 17 0.88 9.45 9.41
N ALA A 18 0.19 10.41 8.81
CA ALA A 18 0.38 10.77 7.42
C ALA A 18 0.38 12.28 7.23
N ASN A 19 1.23 12.75 6.31
CA ASN A 19 1.29 14.13 5.85
C ASN A 19 0.96 14.16 4.37
N PHE A 20 0.04 15.04 3.98
CA PHE A 20 -0.31 15.29 2.59
C PHE A 20 0.43 16.50 2.05
N ASN A 21 1.20 16.29 0.99
CA ASN A 21 1.78 17.35 0.17
C ASN A 21 0.91 17.54 -1.10
N PRO A 22 0.15 18.65 -1.18
CA PRO A 22 -0.73 18.92 -2.31
C PRO A 22 0.02 19.30 -3.59
N GLU A 23 1.27 19.77 -3.52
CA GLU A 23 2.03 20.15 -4.72
C GLU A 23 2.48 18.91 -5.50
N ASP A 24 2.90 17.87 -4.78
CA ASP A 24 3.38 16.62 -5.37
C ASP A 24 2.28 15.56 -5.52
N HIS A 25 1.07 15.86 -5.03
CA HIS A 25 -0.03 14.89 -4.83
C HIS A 25 0.42 13.64 -4.07
N THR A 26 1.22 13.84 -3.02
CA THR A 26 1.77 12.72 -2.24
C THR A 26 1.26 12.72 -0.82
N VAL A 27 1.02 11.52 -0.28
CA VAL A 27 0.85 11.25 1.13
C VAL A 27 2.05 10.44 1.59
N SER A 28 2.81 10.94 2.56
CA SER A 28 3.93 10.23 3.17
C SER A 28 3.72 10.07 4.67
N GLY A 29 4.18 8.97 5.24
CA GLY A 29 3.91 8.71 6.64
C GLY A 29 4.46 7.40 7.16
N MET A 30 3.95 7.03 8.33
CA MET A 30 4.22 5.76 8.97
C MET A 30 2.92 5.07 9.39
N GLU A 31 2.83 3.79 9.09
CA GLU A 31 1.85 2.87 9.65
C GLU A 31 2.53 2.06 10.76
N THR A 32 1.87 1.92 11.91
CA THR A 32 2.38 1.25 13.10
C THR A 32 1.37 0.19 13.52
N ILE A 33 1.83 -1.04 13.70
CA ILE A 33 0.97 -2.20 14.00
C ILE A 33 1.58 -2.95 15.17
N SER A 34 0.87 -2.97 16.30
CA SER A 34 1.31 -3.66 17.51
C SER A 34 0.78 -5.09 17.55
N PHE A 35 1.62 -6.02 17.98
CA PHE A 35 1.28 -7.44 18.12
C PHE A 35 1.62 -7.91 19.54
N ASP A 36 0.67 -8.59 20.20
CA ASP A 36 0.95 -9.36 21.43
C ASP A 36 1.72 -10.65 21.11
N ALA A 37 1.48 -11.21 19.93
CA ALA A 37 2.21 -12.33 19.36
C ALA A 37 2.17 -12.18 17.83
N ALA A 38 3.31 -11.87 17.21
CA ALA A 38 3.38 -11.65 15.78
C ALA A 38 3.12 -12.95 15.00
N PRO A 39 2.42 -12.90 13.84
CA PRO A 39 2.43 -14.02 12.90
C PRO A 39 3.82 -14.19 12.29
N ALA A 40 4.10 -15.31 11.62
CA ALA A 40 5.36 -15.45 10.87
C ALA A 40 5.47 -14.44 9.70
N GLN A 41 4.32 -14.08 9.10
CA GLN A 41 4.26 -13.20 7.93
C GLN A 41 3.11 -12.22 8.04
N ALA A 42 3.34 -10.98 7.57
CA ALA A 42 2.31 -9.97 7.35
C ALA A 42 2.27 -9.55 5.89
N TYR A 43 1.05 -9.28 5.39
CA TYR A 43 0.79 -8.92 4.00
C TYR A 43 0.03 -7.62 3.91
N PHE A 44 0.46 -6.74 3.01
CA PHE A 44 -0.12 -5.43 2.80
C PHE A 44 -0.44 -5.23 1.32
N LEU A 45 -1.65 -4.75 1.03
CA LEU A 45 -2.05 -4.41 -0.33
C LEU A 45 -1.57 -3.00 -0.67
N LEU A 46 -0.76 -2.88 -1.73
CA LEU A 46 -0.27 -1.60 -2.23
C LEU A 46 -1.16 -1.11 -3.37
N LEU A 47 -2.45 -0.85 -3.07
CA LEU A 47 -3.49 -0.65 -4.08
C LEU A 47 -3.21 0.49 -5.06
N ALA A 48 -2.51 1.54 -4.64
CA ALA A 48 -2.12 2.63 -5.55
C ALA A 48 -1.22 2.14 -6.70
N ASN A 49 -0.54 1.00 -6.55
CA ASN A 49 0.30 0.43 -7.61
C ASN A 49 -0.51 -0.10 -8.81
N LEU A 50 -1.83 -0.31 -8.65
CA LEU A 50 -2.72 -0.69 -9.75
C LEU A 50 -2.91 0.40 -10.80
N GLY A 51 -2.50 1.64 -10.51
CA GLY A 51 -2.52 2.75 -11.46
C GLY A 51 -1.13 3.25 -11.87
N ARG A 52 -0.07 2.44 -11.73
CA ARG A 52 1.29 2.81 -12.19
C ARG A 52 1.38 2.88 -13.70
N GLU A 53 0.67 1.99 -14.38
CA GLU A 53 0.70 1.86 -15.83
C GLU A 53 -0.66 2.21 -16.45
N PRO A 54 -0.66 2.78 -17.66
CA PRO A 54 -1.90 3.06 -18.36
C PRO A 54 -2.64 1.75 -18.67
N ASN A 55 -3.96 1.77 -18.53
CA ASN A 55 -4.78 0.62 -18.90
C ASN A 55 -4.68 0.38 -20.42
N PRO A 56 -4.09 -0.75 -20.88
CA PRO A 56 -3.88 -1.00 -22.31
C PRO A 56 -5.18 -1.30 -23.07
N TYR A 57 -6.28 -1.53 -22.34
CA TYR A 57 -7.59 -1.83 -22.91
C TYR A 57 -8.48 -0.58 -23.04
N LEU A 58 -8.03 0.59 -22.58
CA LEU A 58 -8.72 1.85 -22.79
C LEU A 58 -8.27 2.50 -24.10
N SER A 59 -9.23 3.05 -24.85
CA SER A 59 -8.91 3.93 -25.97
C SER A 59 -8.26 5.23 -25.49
N GLY A 60 -7.44 5.87 -26.32
CA GLY A 60 -6.83 7.17 -26.00
C GLY A 60 -7.86 8.21 -25.55
N ARG A 61 -9.01 8.28 -26.23
CA ARG A 61 -10.11 9.19 -25.83
C ARG A 61 -10.68 8.89 -24.44
N ALA A 62 -10.75 7.61 -24.05
CA ALA A 62 -11.22 7.23 -22.72
C ALA A 62 -10.17 7.55 -21.63
N LEU A 63 -8.89 7.39 -21.95
CA LEU A 63 -7.80 7.83 -21.09
C LEU A 63 -7.81 9.36 -20.93
N ASP A 64 -7.92 10.12 -22.02
CA ASP A 64 -7.95 11.59 -22.00
C ASP A 64 -9.15 12.14 -21.21
N ALA A 65 -10.29 11.45 -21.25
CA ALA A 65 -11.46 11.81 -20.46
C ALA A 65 -11.21 11.69 -18.94
N THR A 66 -10.37 10.72 -18.54
CA THR A 66 -10.00 10.49 -17.14
C THR A 66 -8.84 11.40 -16.72
N TYR A 67 -7.87 11.59 -17.62
CA TYR A 67 -6.64 12.33 -17.42
C TYR A 67 -6.51 13.46 -18.46
N PRO A 68 -7.13 14.62 -18.23
CA PRO A 68 -7.14 15.73 -19.20
C PRO A 68 -5.75 16.26 -19.57
N LEU A 69 -4.74 16.00 -18.74
CA LEU A 69 -3.35 16.43 -18.91
C LEU A 69 -2.44 15.28 -19.38
N GLY A 70 -3.01 14.17 -19.86
CA GLY A 70 -2.31 12.93 -20.16
C GLY A 70 -2.21 12.02 -18.94
N PHE A 71 -2.00 10.72 -19.18
CA PHE A 71 -1.97 9.70 -18.14
C PHE A 71 -1.05 10.11 -16.98
N ASP A 72 -1.60 10.03 -15.78
CA ASP A 72 -0.91 10.39 -14.55
C ASP A 72 -0.86 9.16 -13.61
N PRO A 73 0.32 8.62 -13.27
CA PRO A 73 0.42 7.34 -12.56
C PRO A 73 0.22 7.46 -11.05
N SER A 74 -0.48 6.52 -10.44
CA SER A 74 -0.49 6.33 -8.98
C SER A 74 0.53 5.28 -8.55
N TRP A 75 1.03 5.40 -7.31
CA TRP A 75 1.94 4.40 -6.73
C TRP A 75 2.01 4.52 -5.22
N THR A 76 2.42 3.44 -4.56
CA THR A 76 2.91 3.41 -3.18
C THR A 76 4.31 2.80 -3.18
N ILE A 77 5.24 3.52 -2.56
CA ILE A 77 6.62 3.10 -2.30
C ILE A 77 6.77 2.86 -0.80
N ILE A 78 7.44 1.77 -0.45
CA ILE A 78 7.80 1.43 0.93
C ILE A 78 9.24 1.88 1.14
N GLU A 79 9.43 2.88 1.99
CA GLU A 79 10.74 3.50 2.21
C GLU A 79 11.57 2.70 3.19
N ARG A 80 10.93 2.17 4.24
CA ARG A 80 11.59 1.38 5.27
C ARG A 80 10.57 0.57 6.08
N VAL A 81 10.99 -0.58 6.57
CA VAL A 81 10.21 -1.43 7.48
C VAL A 81 11.06 -1.69 8.72
N LEU A 82 10.48 -1.52 9.89
CA LEU A 82 11.15 -1.73 11.17
C LEU A 82 10.32 -2.64 12.07
N TRP A 83 11.01 -3.41 12.89
CA TRP A 83 10.42 -4.11 14.03
C TRP A 83 10.93 -3.52 15.33
N LYS A 84 10.00 -3.27 16.26
CA LYS A 84 10.27 -2.78 17.61
C LYS A 84 9.82 -3.82 18.62
N GLY A 85 10.74 -4.69 19.03
CA GLY A 85 10.49 -5.77 19.98
C GLY A 85 11.66 -5.90 20.96
N ASP A 86 11.40 -6.44 22.16
CA ASP A 86 12.43 -6.70 23.18
C ASP A 86 13.31 -5.48 23.53
N GLY A 87 12.73 -4.27 23.45
CA GLY A 87 13.42 -3.01 23.70
C GLY A 87 14.44 -2.61 22.62
N ARG A 88 14.41 -3.24 21.44
CA ARG A 88 15.28 -2.95 20.29
C ARG A 88 14.45 -2.53 19.08
N GLU A 89 15.11 -1.81 18.18
CA GLU A 89 14.60 -1.48 16.85
C GLU A 89 15.52 -2.13 15.81
N GLU A 90 14.95 -2.91 14.90
CA GLU A 90 15.67 -3.55 13.80
C GLU A 90 14.99 -3.29 12.47
N ALA A 91 15.77 -3.18 11.39
CA ALA A 91 15.24 -3.09 10.05
C ALA A 91 14.84 -4.48 9.57
N LEU A 92 13.63 -4.59 9.00
CA LEU A 92 13.16 -5.81 8.37
C LEU A 92 13.25 -5.71 6.85
N ASP A 93 13.64 -6.82 6.23
CA ASP A 93 13.48 -6.99 4.80
C ASP A 93 12.02 -7.27 4.45
N TYR A 94 11.64 -6.91 3.23
CA TYR A 94 10.31 -7.20 2.68
C TYR A 94 10.43 -7.65 1.23
N THR A 95 9.41 -8.35 0.75
CA THR A 95 9.29 -8.78 -0.65
C THR A 95 8.06 -8.14 -1.27
N LEU A 96 8.21 -7.61 -2.48
CA LEU A 96 7.09 -7.17 -3.30
C LEU A 96 6.65 -8.31 -4.22
N LEU A 97 5.35 -8.57 -4.24
CA LEU A 97 4.72 -9.65 -4.99
C LEU A 97 3.65 -9.04 -5.90
N PRO A 98 3.39 -9.64 -7.07
CA PRO A 98 2.32 -9.19 -7.94
C PRO A 98 0.95 -9.44 -7.28
N LEU A 99 -0.01 -8.56 -7.54
CA LEU A 99 -1.40 -8.80 -7.18
C LEU A 99 -1.99 -9.89 -8.11
N PRO A 100 -2.75 -10.86 -7.57
CA PRO A 100 -3.45 -11.83 -8.41
C PRO A 100 -4.39 -11.15 -9.41
N ALA A 101 -4.45 -11.67 -10.63
CA ALA A 101 -5.26 -11.14 -11.73
C ALA A 101 -6.76 -11.48 -11.59
N VAL A 102 -7.36 -11.16 -10.44
CA VAL A 102 -8.78 -11.45 -10.14
C VAL A 102 -9.69 -10.28 -10.49
N THR A 103 -9.23 -9.05 -10.25
CA THR A 103 -10.00 -7.82 -10.49
C THR A 103 -9.44 -6.97 -11.64
N GLN A 104 -8.13 -7.06 -11.89
CA GLN A 104 -7.41 -6.32 -12.92
C GLN A 104 -6.34 -7.25 -13.54
N THR A 105 -5.94 -6.97 -14.78
CA THR A 105 -4.95 -7.78 -15.52
C THR A 105 -3.70 -7.01 -15.96
N TYR A 106 -3.58 -5.73 -15.61
CA TYR A 106 -2.47 -4.83 -15.93
C TYR A 106 -1.95 -4.15 -14.66
N SER A 107 -0.74 -3.57 -14.67
CA SER A 107 -0.17 -2.85 -13.53
C SER A 107 -0.21 -3.66 -12.21
N LEU A 108 0.00 -4.98 -12.29
CA LEU A 108 -0.15 -5.89 -11.15
C LEU A 108 1.14 -6.06 -10.34
N ASP A 109 2.28 -5.69 -10.92
CA ASP A 109 3.57 -5.81 -10.27
C ASP A 109 3.63 -4.96 -8.99
N ASP A 110 4.30 -5.50 -7.97
CA ASP A 110 4.42 -4.90 -6.65
C ASP A 110 3.08 -4.51 -5.98
N GLY A 111 2.00 -5.23 -6.28
CA GLY A 111 0.68 -4.96 -5.68
C GLY A 111 0.53 -5.46 -4.25
N ILE A 112 1.43 -6.33 -3.77
CA ILE A 112 1.44 -6.87 -2.41
C ILE A 112 2.84 -6.72 -1.81
N MET A 113 2.92 -6.24 -0.58
CA MET A 113 4.12 -6.30 0.24
C MET A 113 3.98 -7.44 1.26
N ARG A 114 5.00 -8.31 1.34
CA ARG A 114 5.14 -9.34 2.36
C ARG A 114 6.32 -9.00 3.28
N VAL A 115 6.10 -9.07 4.58
CA VAL A 115 7.13 -8.90 5.62
C VAL A 115 7.23 -10.18 6.42
N GLU A 116 8.46 -10.68 6.61
CA GLU A 116 8.73 -11.75 7.57
C GLU A 116 8.85 -11.12 8.97
N LEU A 117 8.15 -11.67 9.95
CA LEU A 117 8.11 -11.16 11.31
C LEU A 117 8.66 -12.19 12.31
N PRO A 118 9.15 -11.76 13.49
CA PRO A 118 9.56 -12.68 14.55
C PRO A 118 8.35 -13.42 15.14
N GLU A 119 8.04 -14.60 14.60
CA GLU A 119 6.84 -15.37 14.96
C GLU A 119 6.71 -15.58 16.48
N GLY A 120 5.53 -15.26 17.01
CA GLY A 120 5.18 -15.41 18.42
C GLY A 120 5.75 -14.33 19.34
N ALA A 121 6.61 -13.43 18.85
CA ALA A 121 7.17 -12.35 19.66
C ALA A 121 6.18 -11.18 19.78
N PRO A 122 6.07 -10.54 20.96
CA PRO A 122 5.39 -9.26 21.09
C PRO A 122 6.26 -8.14 20.50
N GLY A 123 5.62 -7.15 19.89
CA GLY A 123 6.33 -5.98 19.38
C GLY A 123 5.49 -5.18 18.39
N THR A 124 6.14 -4.20 17.76
CA THR A 124 5.48 -3.26 16.87
C THR A 124 6.18 -3.23 15.52
N LEU A 125 5.43 -3.52 14.46
CA LEU A 125 5.84 -3.31 13.08
C LEU A 125 5.62 -1.85 12.70
N VAL A 126 6.60 -1.22 12.08
CA VAL A 126 6.54 0.16 11.60
C VAL A 126 6.91 0.20 10.12
N ILE A 127 6.00 0.72 9.30
CA ILE A 127 6.15 0.80 7.84
C ILE A 127 6.16 2.27 7.45
N PHE A 128 7.26 2.75 6.91
CA PHE A 128 7.38 4.07 6.31
C PHE A 128 7.00 3.96 4.83
N PHE A 129 6.08 4.81 4.39
CA PHE A 129 5.55 4.77 3.05
C PHE A 129 5.41 6.17 2.45
N ARG A 130 5.35 6.19 1.12
CA ARG A 130 4.93 7.33 0.33
C ARG A 130 4.01 6.86 -0.78
N THR A 131 2.86 7.51 -0.90
CA THR A 131 1.84 7.21 -1.90
C THR A 131 1.61 8.45 -2.74
N ARG A 132 1.61 8.31 -4.06
CA ARG A 132 1.22 9.37 -5.00
C ARG A 132 -0.15 9.08 -5.59
N PHE A 133 -0.98 10.11 -5.65
CA PHE A 133 -2.28 10.09 -6.29
C PHE A 133 -2.24 10.83 -7.63
N PRO A 134 -3.02 10.37 -8.61
CA PRO A 134 -3.00 10.98 -9.93
C PRO A 134 -3.93 12.19 -9.99
N TYR A 135 -3.63 13.13 -10.87
CA TYR A 135 -4.55 14.18 -11.26
C TYR A 135 -5.60 13.62 -12.22
N THR A 136 -6.87 13.60 -11.80
CA THR A 136 -7.98 13.07 -12.60
C THR A 136 -9.11 14.07 -12.71
N SER A 137 -9.95 13.92 -13.74
CA SER A 137 -11.16 14.73 -13.91
C SER A 137 -12.25 14.48 -12.86
N MET A 138 -12.11 13.44 -12.02
CA MET A 138 -13.07 13.12 -10.95
C MET A 138 -12.72 13.74 -9.59
N GLY A 139 -11.53 14.32 -9.42
CA GLY A 139 -11.11 14.98 -8.19
C GLY A 139 -11.46 16.46 -8.19
N GLU A 140 -12.27 16.93 -7.24
CA GLU A 140 -12.25 18.36 -6.89
C GLU A 140 -10.85 18.74 -6.36
N PRO A 141 -10.35 19.96 -6.65
CA PRO A 141 -9.07 20.41 -6.11
C PRO A 141 -9.04 20.25 -4.57
N GLY A 142 -8.11 19.44 -4.06
CA GLY A 142 -7.95 19.19 -2.62
C GLY A 142 -8.67 17.96 -2.06
N ARG A 143 -9.35 17.14 -2.88
CA ARG A 143 -9.78 15.79 -2.49
C ARG A 143 -8.79 14.75 -2.97
N LEU A 144 -8.47 13.81 -2.09
CA LEU A 144 -7.89 12.52 -2.48
C LEU A 144 -8.92 11.84 -3.38
N GLY A 145 -8.52 11.50 -4.61
CA GLY A 145 -9.34 10.84 -5.63
C GLY A 145 -9.77 9.44 -5.23
#